data_AF-A0A533Q7T1-F1
#
_entry.id   AF-A0A533Q7T1-F1
#
_cell.length_a   1.000
_cell.length_b   1.000
_cell.length_c   1.000
_cell.angle_alpha   90.00
_cell.angle_beta   90.00
_cell.angle_gamma   90.00
#
_symmetry.space_group_name_H-M   'P 1'
#
loop_
_entity.id
_entity.type
_entity.pdbx_description
1 polymer ?
#
loop_
_entity_poly.entity_id
_entity_poly.type
_entity_poly.pdbx_seq_one_letter_code
_entity_poly.pdbx_strand_id
1 'polypeptide(L)'
;MGCIKIVSMFIILIISGCTTVYKKADLQSEKEREITVGIVQKEIKIGMSQADVAKVLGSPNIVTKDTEGKETWVYDKIATEASYAKSEAYGTLILF
;
A
#
# COMPACT_ATOMS: atom_id res chain seq x y z
N MET A 1 0.29 -54.56 -16.40
CA MET A 1 1.18 -53.47 -16.88
C MET A 1 0.43 -52.18 -17.25
N GLY A 2 -0.82 -52.23 -17.75
CA GLY A 2 -1.56 -51.03 -18.18
C GLY A 2 -2.12 -50.16 -17.06
N CYS A 3 -2.69 -50.75 -16.00
CA CYS A 3 -3.26 -49.99 -14.87
C CYS A 3 -2.24 -49.10 -14.15
N ILE A 4 -0.99 -49.56 -14.01
CA ILE A 4 0.07 -48.79 -13.34
C ILE A 4 0.40 -47.50 -14.10
N LYS A 5 0.35 -47.54 -15.45
CA LYS A 5 0.61 -46.37 -16.31
C LYS A 5 -0.53 -45.37 -16.29
N ILE A 6 -1.77 -45.85 -16.22
CA ILE A 6 -2.97 -45.01 -16.14
C ILE A 6 -3.04 -44.27 -14.80
N VAL A 7 -2.72 -44.95 -13.70
CA VAL A 7 -2.63 -44.33 -12.37
C VAL A 7 -1.51 -43.29 -12.31
N SER A 8 -0.34 -43.58 -12.88
CA SER A 8 0.78 -42.63 -12.94
C SER A 8 0.48 -41.39 -13.80
N MET A 9 -0.30 -41.52 -14.87
CA MET A 9 -0.68 -40.42 -15.75
C MET A 9 -1.73 -39.50 -15.09
N PHE A 10 -2.64 -40.06 -14.29
CA PHE A 10 -3.63 -39.30 -13.53
C PHE A 10 -3.01 -38.51 -12.37
N ILE A 11 -1.97 -39.04 -11.73
CA ILE A 11 -1.27 -38.37 -10.60
C ILE A 11 -0.56 -37.09 -11.05
N ILE A 12 -0.02 -37.04 -12.27
CA ILE A 12 0.69 -35.87 -12.81
C ILE A 12 -0.29 -34.71 -13.13
N LEU A 13 -1.54 -35.03 -13.46
CA LEU A 13 -2.56 -34.03 -13.83
C LEU A 13 -3.08 -33.24 -12.62
N ILE A 14 -3.01 -33.81 -11.41
CA ILE A 14 -3.58 -33.23 -10.18
C ILE A 14 -2.63 -32.20 -9.53
N ILE A 15 -1.36 -32.16 -9.93
CA ILE A 15 -0.34 -31.26 -9.34
C ILE A 15 -0.33 -29.87 -10.00
N SER A 16 -1.22 -29.60 -10.95
CA SER A 16 -1.41 -28.26 -11.52
C SER A 16 -2.27 -27.39 -10.59
N GLY A 17 -1.82 -27.23 -9.35
CA GLY A 17 -2.42 -26.34 -8.36
C GLY A 17 -2.28 -24.88 -8.80
N CYS A 18 -3.41 -24.18 -8.86
CA CYS A 18 -3.55 -22.80 -9.28
C CYS A 18 -2.72 -21.84 -8.39
N THR A 19 -1.74 -21.14 -8.97
CA THR A 19 -1.08 -20.02 -8.29
C THR A 19 -1.99 -18.80 -8.35
N THR A 20 -2.86 -18.64 -7.35
CA THR A 20 -3.65 -17.42 -7.23
C THR A 20 -2.73 -16.28 -6.77
N VAL A 21 -2.24 -15.49 -7.73
CA VAL A 21 -1.56 -14.23 -7.44
C VAL A 21 -2.61 -13.25 -6.92
N TYR A 22 -2.74 -13.16 -5.60
CA TYR A 22 -3.52 -12.10 -4.95
C TYR A 22 -2.80 -10.78 -5.16
N LYS A 23 -3.02 -10.12 -6.30
CA LYS A 23 -2.76 -8.68 -6.40
C LYS A 23 -3.77 -8.02 -5.45
N LYS A 24 -3.32 -7.59 -4.27
CA LYS A 24 -4.00 -6.50 -3.57
C LYS A 24 -4.06 -5.38 -4.61
N ALA A 25 -5.27 -5.12 -5.12
CA ALA A 25 -5.52 -3.90 -5.85
C ALA A 25 -5.14 -2.79 -4.89
N ASP A 26 -4.00 -2.18 -5.16
CA ASP A 26 -3.54 -0.98 -4.53
C ASP A 26 -4.59 0.07 -4.86
N LEU A 27 -5.64 0.11 -4.03
CA LEU A 27 -6.53 1.25 -3.91
C LEU A 27 -5.71 2.33 -3.20
N GLN A 28 -4.63 2.76 -3.86
CA GLN A 28 -3.94 4.00 -3.55
C GLN A 28 -4.90 5.09 -3.97
N SER A 29 -5.88 5.29 -3.09
CA SER A 29 -6.77 6.44 -3.05
C SER A 29 -5.89 7.67 -3.22
N GLU A 30 -6.07 8.32 -4.35
CA GLU A 30 -5.64 9.68 -4.67
C GLU A 30 -4.40 10.19 -3.93
N LYS A 31 -3.21 9.94 -4.50
CA LYS A 31 -2.06 10.85 -4.42
C LYS A 31 -1.89 11.52 -3.05
N GLU A 32 -1.95 10.73 -1.98
CA GLU A 32 -1.64 11.22 -0.65
C GLU A 32 -0.12 11.41 -0.66
N ARG A 33 0.32 12.65 -0.93
CA ARG A 33 1.73 12.99 -0.74
C ARG A 33 2.03 12.67 0.72
N GLU A 34 3.04 11.84 0.97
CA GLU A 34 3.45 11.54 2.34
C GLU A 34 3.83 12.85 3.05
N ILE A 35 2.90 13.38 3.84
CA ILE A 35 3.17 14.50 4.73
C ILE A 35 4.06 13.94 5.84
N THR A 36 5.24 14.51 5.97
CA THR A 36 6.16 14.17 7.05
C THR A 36 6.33 15.36 7.98
N VAL A 37 6.62 15.09 9.25
CA VAL A 37 6.90 16.14 10.24
C VAL A 37 8.04 17.06 9.77
N GLY A 38 9.06 16.51 9.10
CA GLY A 38 10.17 17.29 8.55
C GLY A 38 9.75 18.28 7.46
N ILE A 39 8.82 17.90 6.57
CA ILE A 39 8.26 18.80 5.56
C ILE A 39 7.48 19.93 6.23
N VAL A 40 6.62 19.60 7.21
CA VAL A 40 5.84 20.60 7.95
C VAL A 40 6.76 21.61 8.63
N GLN A 41 7.79 21.15 9.35
CA GLN A 41 8.74 22.03 10.02
C GLN A 41 9.57 22.90 9.06
N LYS A 42 9.92 22.37 7.88
CA LYS A 42 10.67 23.08 6.86
C LYS A 42 9.82 24.17 6.20
N GLU A 43 8.64 23.80 5.72
CA GLU A 43 7.83 24.61 4.80
C GLU A 43 6.77 25.48 5.51
N ILE A 44 6.27 25.10 6.70
CA ILE A 44 5.22 25.84 7.41
C ILE A 44 5.82 26.75 8.49
N LYS A 45 5.36 28.02 8.51
CA LYS A 45 5.75 29.05 9.46
C LYS A 45 4.53 29.76 10.04
N ILE A 46 4.69 30.30 11.25
CA ILE A 46 3.66 31.12 11.90
C ILE A 46 3.38 32.36 11.04
N GLY A 47 2.10 32.66 10.82
CA GLY A 47 1.64 33.80 10.03
C GLY A 47 1.34 33.49 8.55
N MET A 48 1.56 32.26 8.09
CA MET A 48 1.13 31.84 6.74
C MET A 48 -0.40 31.87 6.62
N SER A 49 -0.88 32.22 5.41
CA SER A 49 -2.30 32.12 5.08
C SER A 49 -2.71 30.65 4.94
N GLN A 50 -3.97 30.33 5.25
CA GLN A 50 -4.50 28.98 5.05
C GLN A 50 -4.36 28.50 3.60
N ALA A 51 -4.51 29.40 2.62
CA ALA A 51 -4.34 29.09 1.22
C ALA A 51 -2.90 28.64 0.91
N ASP A 52 -1.89 29.29 1.50
CA ASP A 52 -0.50 28.90 1.29
C ASP A 52 -0.13 27.62 2.02
N VAL A 53 -0.70 27.39 3.21
CA VAL A 53 -0.58 26.09 3.91
C VAL A 53 -1.17 24.97 3.05
N ALA A 54 -2.36 25.16 2.48
CA ALA A 54 -3.02 24.16 1.64
C ALA A 54 -2.27 23.90 0.33
N LYS A 55 -1.59 24.89 -0.25
CA LYS A 55 -0.71 24.65 -1.42
C LYS A 55 0.45 23.72 -1.09
N VAL A 56 1.03 23.88 0.10
CA VAL A 56 2.18 23.10 0.56
C VAL A 56 1.76 21.69 0.99
N LEU A 57 0.81 21.59 1.93
CA LEU A 57 0.43 20.32 2.56
C LEU A 57 -0.70 19.59 1.83
N GLY A 58 -1.53 20.30 1.06
CA GLY A 58 -2.78 19.77 0.51
C GLY A 58 -3.98 20.04 1.42
N SER A 59 -5.09 19.40 1.12
CA SER A 59 -6.32 19.50 1.92
C SER A 59 -6.17 18.72 3.23
N PRO A 60 -6.63 19.25 4.37
CA PRO A 60 -6.60 18.52 5.63
C PRO A 60 -7.65 17.39 5.65
N ASN A 61 -7.43 16.42 6.53
CA ASN A 61 -8.32 15.28 6.71
C ASN A 61 -9.53 15.68 7.57
N ILE A 62 -9.33 16.59 8.54
CA ILE A 62 -10.38 17.10 9.43
C ILE A 62 -10.22 18.61 9.59
N VAL A 63 -11.34 19.32 9.51
CA VAL A 63 -11.45 20.74 9.84
C VAL A 63 -12.45 20.89 10.99
N THR A 64 -12.00 21.48 12.09
CA THR A 64 -12.87 21.83 13.22
C THR A 64 -12.88 23.34 13.42
N LYS A 65 -13.97 23.84 14.01
CA LYS A 65 -14.14 25.25 14.33
C LYS A 65 -14.68 25.37 15.75
N ASP A 66 -14.05 26.22 16.56
CA ASP A 66 -14.51 26.46 17.93
C ASP A 66 -15.63 27.50 18.00
N THR A 67 -16.09 27.79 19.22
CA THR A 67 -17.17 28.76 19.48
C THR A 67 -16.78 30.20 19.19
N GLU A 68 -15.49 30.51 19.18
CA GLU A 68 -14.95 31.83 18.81
C GLU A 68 -14.71 31.96 17.30
N GLY A 69 -14.93 30.87 16.56
CA GLY A 69 -14.78 30.80 15.12
C GLY A 69 -13.36 30.51 14.65
N LYS A 70 -12.46 30.09 15.54
CA LYS A 70 -11.10 29.69 15.19
C LYS A 70 -11.11 28.31 14.55
N GLU A 71 -10.47 28.21 13.40
CA GLU A 71 -10.39 26.98 12.63
C GLU A 71 -9.11 26.20 12.95
N THR A 72 -9.23 24.88 13.11
CA THR A 72 -8.13 23.95 13.37
C THR A 72 -8.14 22.81 12.36
N TRP A 73 -6.98 22.53 11.77
CA TRP A 73 -6.82 21.51 10.73
C TRP A 73 -6.01 20.33 11.27
N VAL A 74 -6.47 19.11 10.98
CA VAL A 74 -5.77 17.87 11.34
C VAL A 74 -5.39 17.12 10.08
N TYR A 75 -4.13 16.70 10.03
CA TYR A 75 -3.58 15.82 9.02
C TYR A 75 -3.23 14.51 9.71
N ASP A 76 -3.83 13.41 9.29
CA ASP A 76 -3.40 12.08 9.71
C ASP A 76 -2.38 11.52 8.70
N LYS A 77 -1.58 10.54 9.13
CA LYS A 77 -0.70 9.79 8.22
C LYS A 77 -1.22 8.37 8.18
N ILE A 78 -1.70 7.93 7.02
CA ILE A 78 -1.99 6.52 6.82
C ILE A 78 -0.65 5.81 6.55
N ALA A 79 -0.18 5.03 7.52
CA ALA A 79 0.95 4.14 7.30
C ALA A 79 0.48 2.98 6.42
N THR A 80 0.78 3.04 5.13
CA THR A 80 0.61 1.87 4.26
C THR A 80 1.69 0.86 4.60
N GLU A 81 1.32 -0.22 5.31
CA GLU A 81 2.21 -1.36 5.49
C GLU A 81 2.41 -2.05 4.14
N ALA A 82 3.61 -1.89 3.56
CA ALA A 82 4.01 -2.64 2.38
C ALA A 82 4.16 -4.11 2.77
N SER A 83 3.11 -4.91 2.59
CA SER A 83 3.19 -6.35 2.73
C SER A 83 3.96 -6.93 1.54
N TYR A 84 5.26 -7.14 1.70
CA TYR A 84 6.08 -7.86 0.72
C TYR A 84 5.65 -9.33 0.74
N ALA A 85 4.86 -9.74 -0.25
CA ALA A 85 4.65 -11.16 -0.52
C ALA A 85 5.97 -11.73 -1.06
N LYS A 86 6.75 -12.36 -0.18
CA LYS A 86 7.95 -13.10 -0.56
C LYS A 86 7.50 -14.31 -1.37
N SER A 87 7.58 -14.24 -2.70
CA SER A 87 7.42 -15.43 -3.54
C SER A 87 8.67 -16.27 -3.37
N GLU A 88 8.61 -17.27 -2.49
CA GLU A 88 9.62 -18.34 -2.45
C GLU A 88 9.47 -19.15 -3.74
N ALA A 89 10.13 -18.68 -4.80
CA ALA A 89 10.32 -19.45 -6.01
C ALA A 89 11.34 -20.55 -5.66
N TYR A 90 10.84 -21.72 -5.24
CA TYR A 90 11.65 -22.93 -5.13
C TYR A 90 12.05 -23.41 -6.53
N GLY A 91 12.95 -22.70 -7.18
CA GLY A 91 13.65 -23.17 -8.37
C GLY A 91 14.80 -24.04 -7.94
N THR A 92 14.68 -25.37 -8.08
CA THR A 92 15.84 -26.26 -7.93
C THR A 92 16.84 -25.93 -9.04
N LEU A 93 17.96 -25.32 -8.68
CA LEU A 93 19.10 -25.13 -9.58
C LEU A 93 19.88 -26.45 -9.64
N ILE A 94 19.71 -27.21 -10.72
CA ILE A 94 20.60 -28.34 -11.01
C ILE A 94 21.81 -27.77 -11.75
N LEU A 95 22.96 -27.72 -11.05
CA LEU A 95 24.24 -27.49 -11.69
C LEU A 95 24.76 -28.83 -12.20
N PHE A 96 25.04 -28.90 -13.50
CA PHE A 96 25.81 -29.97 -14.13
C PHE A 96 27.25 -29.51 -14.30
#